data_AF-W4LF11-F1
#
_entry.id   AF-W4LF11-F1
#
_cell.length_a   1.000
_cell.length_b   1.000
_cell.length_c   1.000
_cell.angle_alpha   90.00
_cell.angle_beta   90.00
_cell.angle_gamma   90.00
#
_symmetry.space_group_name_H-M   'P 1'
#
loop_
_entity.id
_entity.type
_entity.pdbx_description
1 polymer ?
#
loop_
_entity_poly.entity_id
_entity_poly.type
_entity_poly.pdbx_seq_one_letter_code
_entity_poly.pdbx_strand_id
1 'polypeptide(L)' 'MCVVSGRALLADGTESLFDIYEATIVWDGALRRLAVDAAETDPLVGMSLLYGYELTIQVQEGGRVIIQALS' A
#
# COMPACT_ATOMS: atom_id res chain seq x y z
N MET A 1 -0.59 22.77 1.66
CA MET A 1 -0.77 21.34 1.35
C MET A 1 -2.26 21.09 1.35
N CYS A 2 -2.85 20.66 0.22
CA CYS A 2 -4.27 20.35 0.14
C CYS A 2 -4.45 18.90 0.59
N VAL A 3 -5.06 18.68 1.75
CA VAL A 3 -5.45 17.34 2.20
C VAL A 3 -6.73 16.99 1.46
N VAL A 4 -6.69 15.92 0.66
CA VAL A 4 -7.87 15.38 0.01
C VAL A 4 -8.35 14.21 0.86
N SER A 5 -9.61 14.23 1.29
CA SER A 5 -10.20 13.09 2.00
C SER A 5 -10.72 12.07 1.00
N GLY A 6 -10.25 10.82 1.09
CA GLY A 6 -10.76 9.67 0.37
C GLY A 6 -11.83 8.92 1.14
N ARG A 7 -12.67 8.17 0.43
CA ARG A 7 -13.61 7.21 1.03
C ARG A 7 -13.27 5.82 0.52
N ALA A 8 -13.08 4.86 1.42
CA ALA A 8 -12.79 3.47 1.07
C ALA A 8 -13.71 2.50 1.81
N LEU A 9 -14.06 1.40 1.13
CA LEU A 9 -14.74 0.25 1.71
C LEU A 9 -13.67 -0.70 2.24
N LEU A 10 -13.67 -0.94 3.55
CA LEU A 10 -12.74 -1.85 4.20
C LEU A 10 -13.16 -3.31 4.03
N ALA A 11 -12.23 -4.23 4.30
CA ALA A 11 -12.48 -5.67 4.18
C ALA A 11 -13.59 -6.18 5.13
N ASP A 12 -13.89 -5.45 6.21
CA ASP A 12 -14.98 -5.75 7.14
C ASP A 12 -16.35 -5.21 6.66
N GLY A 13 -16.40 -4.56 5.49
CA GLY A 13 -17.60 -3.99 4.90
C GLY A 13 -17.96 -2.60 5.39
N THR A 14 -17.14 -1.98 6.24
CA THR A 14 -17.36 -0.61 6.71
C THR A 14 -16.81 0.42 5.71
N GLU A 15 -17.50 1.55 5.57
CA GLU A 15 -16.94 2.72 4.89
C GLU A 15 -16.15 3.54 5.89
N SER A 16 -14.93 3.93 5.51
CA SER A 16 -14.08 4.80 6.31
C SER A 16 -13.57 5.98 5.48
N LEU A 17 -13.38 7.12 6.14
CA LEU A 17 -12.78 8.31 5.58
C LEU A 17 -11.30 8.34 5.95
N PHE A 18 -10.46 8.63 4.98
CA PHE A 18 -9.01 8.69 5.17
C PHE A 18 -8.46 9.98 4.58
N ASP A 19 -7.48 10.57 5.26
CA ASP A 19 -6.68 11.63 4.67
C ASP A 19 -5.74 11.02 3.62
N ILE A 20 -5.71 11.61 2.43
CA ILE A 20 -4.78 11.24 1.37
C ILE A 20 -3.64 12.25 1.36
N TYR A 21 -2.44 11.74 1.51
CA TYR A 21 -1.21 12.51 1.40
C TYR A 21 -0.46 12.13 0.14
N GLU A 22 0.36 13.07 -0.33
CA GLU A 22 1.29 12.79 -1.40
C GLU A 22 2.67 12.51 -0.81
N ALA A 23 3.26 11.37 -1.17
CA ALA A 23 4.56 10.94 -0.68
C ALA A 23 5.49 10.56 -1.83
N THR A 24 6.79 10.66 -1.58
CA THR A 24 7.83 10.08 -2.43
C THR A 24 8.50 8.95 -1.67
N ILE A 25 8.49 7.74 -2.22
CA ILE A 25 9.11 6.55 -1.64
C ILE A 25 10.24 6.06 -2.53
N VAL A 26 11.17 5.28 -1.95
CA VAL A 26 12.09 4.44 -2.73
C VAL A 26 11.42 3.08 -2.90
N TRP A 27 11.16 2.69 -4.14
CA TRP A 27 10.59 1.40 -4.51
C TRP A 27 11.46 0.74 -5.57
N ASP A 28 12.01 -0.44 -5.24
CA ASP A 28 12.91 -1.20 -6.11
C ASP A 28 14.09 -0.35 -6.64
N GLY A 29 14.70 0.41 -5.72
CA GLY A 29 15.80 1.32 -6.00
C GLY A 29 15.42 2.63 -6.72
N ALA A 30 14.17 2.82 -7.13
CA ALA A 30 13.70 4.01 -7.83
C ALA A 30 12.79 4.89 -6.96
N LEU A 31 12.89 6.21 -7.11
CA LEU A 31 11.96 7.14 -6.47
C LEU A 31 10.60 7.10 -7.16
N ARG A 32 9.53 6.93 -6.39
CA ARG A 32 8.13 6.94 -6.87
C ARG A 32 7.31 7.93 -6.06
N ARG A 33 6.58 8.80 -6.76
CA ARG A 33 5.59 9.71 -6.17
C ARG A 33 4.22 9.06 -6.25
N LEU A 34 3.53 8.93 -5.12
CA LEU A 34 2.22 8.29 -5.03
C LEU A 34 1.34 8.94 -3.97
N ALA A 35 0.04 8.71 -4.11
CA ALA A 35 -0.93 8.95 -3.06
C ALA A 35 -0.80 7.86 -1.97
N VAL A 36 -0.83 8.28 -0.71
CA VAL A 36 -0.80 7.42 0.47
C VAL A 36 -2.01 7.74 1.31
N ASP A 37 -2.84 6.74 1.53
CA ASP A 37 -3.97 6.82 2.46
C ASP A 37 -3.40 6.70 3.88
N ALA A 38 -3.69 7.69 4.73
CA ALA A 38 -3.29 7.64 6.13
C ALA A 38 -4.13 6.58 6.86
N ALA A 39 -3.48 5.50 7.28
CA ALA A 39 -4.06 4.48 8.13
C ALA A 39 -3.45 4.57 9.54
N GLU A 40 -4.22 4.20 10.58
CA GLU A 40 -3.75 4.11 11.97
C GLU A 40 -2.95 2.82 12.23
N THR A 41 -2.22 2.33 11.22
CA THR A 41 -1.49 1.05 11.26
C THR A 41 -0.10 1.21 10.67
N ASP A 42 0.69 0.13 10.69
CA ASP A 42 1.91 0.05 9.90
C ASP A 42 1.61 0.29 8.40
N PRO A 43 2.58 0.82 7.62
CA PRO A 43 2.37 1.14 6.21
C PRO A 43 1.90 -0.06 5.40
N LEU A 44 0.77 0.10 4.72
CA LEU A 44 0.19 -0.92 3.85
C LEU A 44 0.66 -0.71 2.41
N VAL A 45 1.02 -1.80 1.73
CA VAL A 45 1.41 -1.77 0.31
C VAL A 45 0.19 -2.14 -0.54
N GLY A 46 -0.27 -1.18 -1.33
CA GLY A 46 -1.40 -1.37 -2.25
C GLY A 46 -1.01 -2.04 -3.57
N MET A 47 -2.02 -2.48 -4.31
CA MET A 47 -1.85 -3.16 -5.60
C MET A 47 -1.15 -2.33 -6.66
N SER A 48 -1.22 -0.99 -6.61
CA SER A 48 -0.54 -0.11 -7.55
C SER A 48 0.98 -0.19 -7.46
N LEU A 49 1.53 -0.40 -6.26
CA LEU A 49 2.96 -0.63 -6.05
C LEU A 49 3.38 -2.05 -6.43
N LEU A 50 2.47 -3.02 -6.27
CA LEU A 50 2.70 -4.43 -6.59
C LEU A 50 2.53 -4.75 -8.08
N TYR A 51 2.02 -3.82 -8.88
CA TYR A 51 1.86 -4.06 -10.31
C TYR A 51 3.22 -4.25 -11.00
N GLY A 52 3.40 -5.37 -11.70
CA GLY A 52 4.70 -5.77 -12.26
C GLY A 52 5.57 -6.58 -11.29
N TYR A 53 5.04 -6.99 -10.14
CA TYR A 53 5.73 -7.83 -9.15
C TYR A 53 4.91 -9.10 -8.86
N GLU A 54 5.60 -10.19 -8.54
CA GLU A 54 5.04 -11.39 -7.91
C GLU A 54 5.01 -11.20 -6.39
N LEU A 55 3.86 -11.51 -5.78
CA LEU A 55 3.67 -11.53 -4.33
C LEU A 55 3.45 -12.96 -3.86
N THR A 56 4.38 -13.49 -3.08
CA THR A 56 4.25 -14.80 -2.42
C THR A 56 4.10 -14.61 -0.92
N ILE A 57 3.02 -15.15 -0.35
CA ILE A 57 2.71 -15.07 1.08
C ILE A 57 2.59 -16.47 1.66
N GLN A 58 3.30 -16.73 2.76
CA GLN A 58 3.07 -17.88 3.63
C GLN A 58 2.12 -17.47 4.76
N VAL A 59 0.88 -17.94 4.73
CA VAL A 59 -0.18 -17.55 5.69
C VAL A 59 -0.05 -18.38 6.97
N GLN A 60 1.00 -18.07 7.75
CA GLN A 60 1.25 -18.63 9.08
C GLN A 60 2.05 -17.63 9.93
N GLU A 61 2.06 -17.80 11.25
CA GLU A 61 2.93 -17.01 12.12
C GLU A 61 4.41 -17.18 11.75
N GLY A 62 5.14 -16.07 11.69
CA GLY A 62 6.53 -16.05 11.21
C GLY A 62 6.70 -16.41 9.72
N GLY A 63 5.61 -16.53 8.96
CA GLY A 63 5.62 -16.82 7.54
C GLY A 63 6.30 -15.71 6.73
N ARG A 64 6.91 -16.10 5.60
CA ARG A 64 7.58 -15.14 4.72
C ARG A 64 6.60 -14.44 3.80
N VAL A 65 6.86 -13.15 3.58
CA VAL A 65 6.30 -12.35 2.50
C VAL A 65 7.43 -12.00 1.56
N ILE A 66 7.27 -12.34 0.29
CA ILE A 66 8.27 -12.11 -0.75
C ILE A 66 7.60 -11.30 -1.87
N ILE A 67 8.21 -10.18 -2.25
CA ILE A 67 7.81 -9.36 -3.40
C ILE A 67 9.00 -9.33 -4.36
N GLN A 68 8.80 -9.75 -5.60
CA GLN A 68 9.87 -9.85 -6.61
C GLN A 68 9.38 -9.30 -7.94
N ALA A 69 10.22 -8.54 -8.65
CA ALA A 69 9.85 -8.02 -9.97
C ALA A 69 9.58 -9.17 -10.96
N LEU A 70 8.52 -9.04 -11.74
CA LEU A 70 8.24 -9.95 -12.86
C LEU A 70 9.22 -9.65 -13.99
N SER A 71 9.80 -10.70 -14.58
CA SER A 71 10.73 -10.64 -15.71
C SER A 71 10.02 -10.51 -17.05
#